data_AF-A0A1J5L5A2-F1
#
_entry.id   AF-A0A1J5L5A2-F1
#
_cell.length_a   1.000
_cell.length_b   1.000
_cell.length_c   1.000
_cell.angle_alpha   90.00
_cell.angle_beta   90.00
_cell.angle_gamma   90.00
#
_symmetry.space_group_name_H-M   'P 1'
#
loop_
_entity.id
_entity.type
_entity.pdbx_description
1 polymer ?
#
loop_
_entity_poly.entity_id
_entity_poly.type
_entity_poly.pdbx_seq_one_letter_code
_entity_poly.pdbx_strand_id
1 'polypeptide(L)'
;MCNFCFNIEYEKFATQIDFVEFDLLLNKKLEAKILVVLGLREHRKLVSDYIYKCTKCDVIWCLSSPDNAWRGYFLKERNANKLIKKLKDNQEKKDKGCLMVLCITIIIILILAFI
;
A
#
# COMPACT_ATOMS: atom_id res chain seq x y z
N MET A 1 -6.19 2.56 -24.39
CA MET A 1 -5.54 1.55 -23.53
C MET A 1 -4.19 1.21 -24.15
N CYS A 2 -3.13 1.08 -23.36
CA CYS A 2 -1.80 0.78 -23.89
C CYS A 2 -1.59 -0.74 -23.89
N ASN A 3 -1.48 -1.34 -25.07
CA ASN A 3 -1.32 -2.80 -25.20
C ASN A 3 0.04 -3.32 -24.71
N PHE A 4 1.01 -2.42 -24.53
CA PHE A 4 2.36 -2.78 -24.08
C PHE A 4 2.50 -2.71 -22.55
N CYS A 5 1.66 -1.94 -21.87
CA CYS A 5 1.75 -1.73 -20.42
C CYS A 5 1.08 -2.87 -19.63
N PHE A 6 0.90 -2.69 -18.33
CA PHE A 6 -0.06 -3.46 -17.54
C PHE A 6 -1.47 -2.92 -17.78
N ASN A 7 -2.44 -3.84 -17.81
CA ASN A 7 -3.86 -3.49 -17.97
C ASN A 7 -4.67 -3.78 -16.70
N ILE A 8 -4.07 -4.48 -15.75
CA ILE A 8 -4.70 -4.93 -14.51
C ILE A 8 -3.99 -4.24 -13.34
N GLU A 9 -4.79 -3.81 -12.39
CA GLU A 9 -4.36 -3.30 -11.09
C GLU A 9 -4.57 -4.39 -10.04
N TYR A 10 -3.62 -4.53 -9.12
CA TYR A 10 -3.66 -5.47 -8.01
C TYR A 10 -3.77 -4.67 -6.72
N GLU A 11 -4.96 -4.61 -6.11
CA GLU A 11 -5.12 -3.95 -4.79
C GLU A 11 -4.46 -4.73 -3.67
N LYS A 12 -4.33 -6.06 -3.83
CA LYS A 12 -3.55 -6.97 -2.97
C LYS A 12 -3.11 -8.21 -3.76
N PHE A 13 -1.96 -8.77 -3.41
CA PHE A 13 -1.60 -10.12 -3.85
C PHE A 13 -2.24 -11.14 -2.92
N ALA A 14 -2.96 -12.15 -3.46
CA ALA A 14 -3.67 -13.09 -2.61
C ALA A 14 -2.70 -14.08 -1.94
N THR A 15 -1.69 -14.50 -2.70
CA THR A 15 -0.61 -15.37 -2.23
C THR A 15 0.77 -14.82 -2.56
N GLN A 16 1.80 -15.38 -1.93
CA GLN A 16 3.19 -15.10 -2.29
C GLN A 16 3.51 -15.58 -3.72
N ILE A 17 2.86 -16.65 -4.17
CA ILE A 17 3.04 -17.20 -5.52
C ILE A 17 2.56 -16.17 -6.55
N ASP A 18 1.40 -15.55 -6.32
CA ASP A 18 0.87 -14.50 -7.21
C ASP A 18 1.85 -13.33 -7.35
N PHE A 19 2.50 -12.94 -6.25
CA PHE A 19 3.49 -11.87 -6.26
C PHE A 19 4.74 -12.27 -7.04
N VAL A 20 5.25 -13.48 -6.85
CA VAL A 20 6.44 -13.98 -7.57
C VAL A 20 6.16 -14.04 -9.08
N GLU A 21 5.00 -14.54 -9.50
CA GLU A 21 4.61 -14.57 -10.91
C GLU A 21 4.48 -13.16 -11.50
N PHE A 22 3.89 -12.23 -10.74
CA PHE A 22 3.83 -10.83 -11.11
C PHE A 22 5.22 -10.20 -11.24
N ASP A 23 6.13 -10.46 -10.30
CA ASP A 23 7.47 -9.89 -10.30
C ASP A 23 8.29 -10.36 -11.51
N LEU A 24 8.15 -11.64 -11.89
CA LEU A 24 8.73 -12.16 -13.13
C LEU A 24 8.20 -11.42 -14.39
N LEU A 25 6.90 -11.11 -14.43
CA LEU A 25 6.30 -10.32 -15.52
C LEU A 25 6.78 -8.87 -15.53
N LEU A 26 6.92 -8.27 -14.35
CA LEU A 26 7.44 -6.91 -14.19
C LEU A 26 8.89 -6.83 -14.68
N ASN A 27 9.75 -7.76 -14.26
CA ASN A 27 11.15 -7.83 -14.68
C ASN A 27 11.29 -7.97 -16.21
N LYS A 28 10.49 -8.84 -16.85
CA LYS A 28 10.44 -8.93 -18.32
C LYS A 28 10.10 -7.60 -19.00
N LYS A 29 9.17 -6.83 -18.43
CA LYS A 29 8.79 -5.50 -18.96
C LYS A 29 9.88 -4.43 -18.72
N LEU A 30 10.63 -4.54 -17.62
CA LEU A 30 11.79 -3.67 -17.34
C LEU A 30 12.95 -3.96 -18.31
N GLU A 31 13.28 -5.23 -18.52
CA GLU A 31 14.29 -5.68 -19.49
C GLU A 31 13.96 -5.22 -20.91
N ALA A 32 12.68 -5.31 -21.29
CA ALA A 32 12.18 -4.82 -22.57
C ALA A 32 12.07 -3.28 -22.67
N LYS A 33 12.46 -2.53 -21.63
CA LYS A 33 12.38 -1.06 -21.54
C LYS A 33 10.97 -0.49 -21.76
N ILE A 34 9.95 -1.30 -21.48
CA ILE A 34 8.54 -0.90 -21.53
C ILE A 34 8.18 -0.08 -20.28
N LEU A 35 8.81 -0.42 -19.16
CA LEU A 35 8.74 0.30 -17.89
C LEU A 35 10.12 0.80 -17.51
N VAL A 36 10.17 1.93 -16.82
CA VAL A 36 11.37 2.47 -16.18
C VAL A 36 11.08 2.73 -14.71
N VAL A 37 12.08 2.51 -13.86
CA VAL A 37 12.00 2.82 -12.42
C VAL A 37 12.25 4.32 -12.25
N LEU A 38 11.33 5.00 -11.58
CA LEU A 38 11.47 6.41 -11.23
C LEU A 38 12.06 6.60 -9.82
N GLY A 39 11.87 5.64 -8.92
CA GLY A 39 12.44 5.67 -7.58
C GLY A 39 11.58 4.97 -6.54
N LEU A 40 11.93 5.17 -5.27
CA LEU A 40 11.17 4.70 -4.12
C LEU A 40 10.44 5.89 -3.48
N ARG A 41 9.18 5.69 -3.10
CA ARG A 41 8.40 6.63 -2.30
C ARG A 41 8.11 5.99 -0.95
N GLU A 42 8.36 6.76 0.10
CA GLU A 42 8.13 6.33 1.47
C GLU A 42 6.91 7.03 2.05
N HIS A 43 5.94 6.25 2.52
CA HIS A 43 4.82 6.77 3.28
C HIS A 43 5.08 6.57 4.77
N ARG A 44 5.34 7.67 5.48
CA ARG A 44 5.66 7.72 6.92
C ARG A 44 5.03 6.57 7.73
N LYS A 45 5.82 5.52 7.98
CA LYS A 45 5.49 4.32 8.77
C LYS A 45 4.36 3.41 8.25
N LEU A 46 3.82 3.66 7.06
CA LEU A 46 2.76 2.84 6.46
C LEU A 46 3.36 1.76 5.57
N VAL A 47 3.83 2.18 4.39
CA VAL A 47 4.34 1.32 3.34
C VAL A 47 5.33 2.12 2.49
N SER A 48 6.29 1.46 1.87
CA SER A 48 7.06 2.01 0.77
C SER A 48 6.55 1.46 -0.56
N ASP A 49 6.62 2.27 -1.62
CA ASP A 49 6.29 1.86 -2.97
C ASP A 49 7.36 2.27 -3.99
N TYR A 50 7.74 1.31 -4.85
CA TYR A 50 8.54 1.58 -6.03
C TYR A 50 7.65 2.18 -7.12
N ILE A 51 8.14 3.27 -7.72
CA ILE A 51 7.45 3.98 -8.78
C ILE A 51 8.00 3.54 -10.13
N TYR A 52 7.10 3.16 -11.02
CA TYR A 52 7.40 2.79 -12.40
C TYR A 52 6.65 3.68 -13.36
N LYS A 53 7.25 4.01 -14.50
CA LYS A 53 6.59 4.74 -15.58
C LYS A 53 6.63 3.93 -16.87
N CYS A 54 5.49 3.85 -17.55
CA CYS A 54 5.45 3.27 -18.89
C CYS A 54 6.05 4.21 -19.92
N THR A 55 7.00 3.72 -20.71
CA THR A 55 7.69 4.50 -21.76
C THR A 55 6.82 4.76 -22.99
N LYS A 56 5.65 4.11 -23.10
CA LYS A 56 4.76 4.20 -24.27
C LYS A 56 3.50 5.04 -24.03
N CYS A 57 2.98 5.05 -22.81
CA CYS A 57 1.73 5.76 -22.48
C CYS A 57 1.83 6.66 -21.24
N ASP A 58 3.04 6.82 -20.70
CA ASP A 58 3.35 7.68 -19.55
C ASP A 58 2.58 7.36 -18.25
N VAL A 59 1.83 6.25 -18.21
CA VAL A 59 1.13 5.81 -17.00
C VAL A 59 2.14 5.48 -15.90
N ILE A 60 1.90 6.03 -14.72
CA ILE A 60 2.67 5.80 -13.50
C ILE A 60 2.02 4.68 -12.69
N TRP A 61 2.84 3.71 -12.30
CA TRP A 61 2.50 2.57 -11.47
C TRP A 61 3.28 2.61 -10.16
N CYS A 62 2.65 2.17 -9.10
CA CYS A 62 3.19 2.09 -7.75
C CYS A 62 3.12 0.61 -7.31
N LEU A 63 4.27 0.05 -6.94
CA LEU A 63 4.39 -1.29 -6.39
C LEU A 63 4.76 -1.19 -4.92
N SER A 64 3.93 -1.70 -4.03
CA SER A 64 4.37 -2.01 -2.67
C SER A 64 4.56 -3.53 -2.59
N SER A 65 5.76 -3.98 -2.27
CA SER A 65 6.05 -5.41 -2.11
C SER A 65 5.36 -5.96 -0.85
N PRO A 66 4.90 -7.22 -0.87
CA PRO A 66 4.44 -7.88 0.34
C PRO A 66 5.54 -7.90 1.42
N ASP A 67 5.17 -7.61 2.66
CA ASP A 67 6.07 -7.65 3.81
C ASP A 67 5.29 -8.00 5.09
N ASN A 68 5.65 -9.09 5.76
CA ASN A 68 4.94 -9.60 6.94
C ASN A 68 3.42 -9.75 6.70
N ALA A 69 2.60 -8.99 7.44
CA ALA A 69 1.13 -8.98 7.30
C ALA A 69 0.64 -8.14 6.12
N TRP A 70 1.51 -7.34 5.51
CA TRP A 70 1.20 -6.52 4.36
C TRP A 70 1.26 -7.35 3.08
N ARG A 71 0.15 -7.36 2.32
CA ARG A 71 0.00 -8.18 1.11
C ARG A 71 0.52 -7.52 -0.16
N GLY A 72 1.09 -6.33 -0.07
CA GLY A 72 1.54 -5.56 -1.24
C GLY A 72 0.40 -5.09 -2.13
N TYR A 73 0.72 -4.27 -3.14
CA TYR A 73 -0.20 -3.88 -4.22
C TYR A 73 0.59 -3.49 -5.47
N PHE A 74 -0.07 -3.50 -6.63
CA PHE A 74 0.42 -2.88 -7.86
C PHE A 74 -0.70 -2.06 -8.50
N LEU A 75 -0.66 -0.74 -8.31
CA LEU A 75 -1.74 0.17 -8.66
C LEU A 75 -1.23 1.31 -9.51
N LYS A 76 -2.10 1.92 -10.32
CA LYS A 76 -1.80 3.23 -10.89
C LYS A 76 -1.72 4.26 -9.78
N GLU A 77 -0.91 5.28 -9.97
CA GLU A 77 -0.63 6.30 -8.94
C GLU A 77 -1.89 6.86 -8.27
N ARG A 78 -2.93 7.17 -9.05
CA ARG A 78 -4.20 7.69 -8.50
C ARG A 78 -4.85 6.73 -7.52
N ASN A 79 -4.81 5.43 -7.79
CA ASN A 79 -5.43 4.41 -6.96
C ASN A 79 -4.52 4.03 -5.78
N ALA A 80 -3.20 4.01 -5.97
CA ALA A 80 -2.23 3.89 -4.89
C ALA A 80 -2.42 5.00 -3.84
N ASN A 81 -2.49 6.26 -4.28
CA ASN A 81 -2.72 7.41 -3.40
C ASN A 81 -4.04 7.30 -2.63
N LYS A 82 -5.12 6.80 -3.27
CA LYS A 82 -6.40 6.54 -2.59
C LYS A 82 -6.26 5.44 -1.53
N LEU A 83 -5.56 4.35 -1.83
CA LEU A 83 -5.35 3.25 -0.89
C LEU A 83 -4.53 3.72 0.32
N ILE A 84 -3.43 4.43 0.08
CA ILE A 84 -2.59 5.00 1.14
C ILE A 84 -3.38 5.96 2.03
N LYS A 85 -4.21 6.83 1.44
CA LYS A 85 -5.10 7.70 2.21
C LYS A 85 -6.05 6.90 3.10
N LYS A 86 -6.69 5.85 2.56
CA LYS A 86 -7.55 4.96 3.36
C LYS A 86 -6.79 4.28 4.51
N LEU A 87 -5.57 3.83 4.26
CA LEU A 87 -4.72 3.21 5.29
C LEU A 87 -4.40 4.20 6.41
N LYS A 88 -4.02 5.44 6.03
CA LYS A 88 -3.76 6.52 6.98
C LYS A 88 -4.99 6.86 7.83
N ASP A 89 -6.14 7.06 7.19
CA ASP A 89 -7.39 7.38 7.87
C ASP A 89 -7.82 6.25 8.84
N ASN A 90 -7.59 4.99 8.47
CA ASN A 90 -7.87 3.83 9.32
C ASN A 90 -6.91 3.74 10.52
N GLN A 91 -5.63 4.08 10.34
CA GLN A 91 -4.66 4.11 11.44
C GLN A 91 -5.03 5.21 12.44
N GLU A 92 -5.32 6.43 11.97
CA GLU A 92 -5.71 7.54 12.85
C GLU A 92 -6.99 7.23 13.65
N LYS A 93 -7.95 6.50 13.07
CA LYS A 93 -9.15 6.05 13.79
C LYS A 93 -8.84 5.03 14.88
N LYS A 94 -7.95 4.07 14.59
CA LYS A 94 -7.52 3.06 15.59
C LYS A 94 -6.81 3.73 16.77
N ASP A 95 -5.92 4.68 16.49
CA ASP A 95 -5.18 5.39 17.53
C ASP A 95 -6.13 6.18 18.45
N LYS A 96 -7.10 6.90 17.87
CA LYS A 96 -8.13 7.63 18.63
C LYS A 96 -9.04 6.69 19.43
N GLY A 97 -9.44 5.56 18.85
CA GLY A 97 -10.26 4.56 19.53
C GLY A 97 -9.55 3.94 20.74
N CYS A 98 -8.27 3.59 20.60
CA CYS A 98 -7.45 3.07 21.68
C CYS A 98 -7.34 4.07 22.84
N LEU A 99 -7.08 5.35 22.52
CA LEU A 99 -7.01 6.41 23.51
C LEU A 99 -8.34 6.60 24.26
N MET A 100 -9.47 6.55 23.55
CA MET A 100 -10.79 6.64 24.17
C MET A 100 -11.05 5.50 25.17
N VAL A 101 -10.70 4.26 24.81
CA VAL A 101 -10.85 3.11 25.70
C VAL A 101 -9.99 3.26 26.95
N LEU A 102 -8.73 3.72 26.80
CA LEU A 102 -7.84 3.99 27.93
C LEU A 102 -8.39 5.07 28.87
N CYS A 103 -8.98 6.14 28.33
CA CYS A 103 -9.61 7.16 29.17
C CYS A 103 -10.80 6.59 29.96
N ILE A 104 -11.64 5.78 29.32
CA ILE A 104 -12.81 5.17 29.97
C ILE A 104 -12.37 4.21 31.08
N THR A 105 -11.36 3.37 30.84
CA THR A 105 -10.86 2.44 31.87
C THR A 105 -10.29 3.18 33.07
N ILE A 106 -9.54 4.26 32.85
CA ILE A 106 -9.03 5.11 33.94
C ILE A 106 -10.18 5.71 34.75
N ILE A 107 -11.22 6.23 34.09
CA ILE A 107 -12.39 6.81 34.78
C ILE A 107 -13.10 5.75 35.64
N ILE A 108 -13.30 4.54 35.12
CA ILE A 108 -13.94 3.44 35.87
C ILE A 108 -13.12 3.08 37.11
N ILE A 109 -11.80 2.95 36.96
CA ILE A 109 -10.88 2.65 38.08
C ILE A 109 -10.97 3.75 39.15
N LEU A 110 -11.01 5.01 38.75
CA LEU A 110 -11.17 6.13 39.68
C LEU A 110 -12.51 6.05 40.43
N ILE A 111 -13.63 5.84 39.74
CA ILE A 111 -14.95 5.72 40.38
C ILE A 111 -14.96 4.58 41.41
N LEU A 112 -14.40 3.42 41.07
CA LEU A 112 -14.32 2.27 41.97
C LEU A 112 -13.41 2.50 43.18
N ALA A 113 -12.41 3.38 43.08
CA ALA A 113 -11.51 3.70 44.19
C ALA A 113 -12.13 4.68 45.22
N PHE A 114 -13.21 5.38 44.86
CA PHE A 114 -13.92 6.33 45.72
C PHE A 114 -15.23 5.78 46.30
N ILE A 115 -15.62 4.56 45.93
CA ILE A 115 -16.75 3.79 46.48
C ILE A 115 -16.23 2.81 47.51
#